data_AF-A0A3B1E2L7-F1
#
_entry.id   AF-A0A3B1E2L7-F1
#
_cell.length_a   1.000
_cell.length_b   1.000
_cell.length_c   1.000
_cell.angle_alpha   90.00
_cell.angle_beta   90.00
_cell.angle_gamma   90.00
#
_symmetry.space_group_name_H-M   'P 1'
#
loop_
_entity.id
_entity.type
_entity.pdbx_description
1 polymer ?
#
loop_
_entity_poly.entity_id
_entity_poly.type
_entity_poly.pdbx_seq_one_letter_code
_entity_poly.pdbx_strand_id
1 'polypeptide(L)' 'MSNTFNIGLSEEQRKLLLQGLRYVHSSVAYDIFKPTPEATEARQKKLQEIESLASQLNNANPINVPVNA' A
#
# COMPACT_ATOMS: atom_id res chain seq x y z
N MET A 1 -13.32 -7.57 -14.64
CA MET A 1 -12.66 -8.76 -14.08
C MET A 1 -11.47 -8.28 -13.27
N SER A 2 -11.48 -8.50 -11.95
CA SER A 2 -10.35 -8.17 -11.09
C SER A 2 -9.33 -9.30 -11.17
N ASN A 3 -8.21 -9.07 -11.87
CA ASN A 3 -7.07 -9.98 -11.83
C ASN A 3 -6.38 -9.81 -10.48
N THR A 4 -6.61 -10.74 -9.57
CA THR A 4 -5.94 -10.77 -8.26
C THR A 4 -4.59 -11.47 -8.41
N PHE A 5 -3.50 -10.78 -8.09
CA PHE A 5 -2.16 -11.37 -8.06
C PHE A 5 -1.84 -11.83 -6.62
N ASN A 6 -1.56 -13.11 -6.45
CA ASN A 6 -1.05 -13.63 -5.17
C ASN A 6 0.48 -13.60 -5.20
N ILE A 7 1.08 -12.74 -4.38
CA ILE A 7 2.54 -12.60 -4.26
C ILE A 7 2.97 -13.21 -2.93
N GLY A 8 3.84 -14.21 -2.99
CA GLY A 8 4.56 -14.69 -1.80
C GLY A 8 5.64 -13.68 -1.42
N LEU A 9 5.58 -13.16 -0.19
CA LEU A 9 6.54 -12.19 0.32
C LEU A 9 7.29 -12.78 1.50
N SER A 10 8.61 -12.58 1.53
CA SER A 10 9.38 -12.76 2.76
C SER A 10 8.98 -11.71 3.79
N GLU A 11 9.29 -11.95 5.07
CA GLU A 11 9.02 -10.98 6.14
C GLU A 11 9.70 -9.63 5.86
N GLU A 12 10.94 -9.66 5.38
CA GLU A 12 11.71 -8.45 5.05
C GLU A 12 11.13 -7.71 3.84
N GLN A 13 10.67 -8.41 2.80
CA GLN A 13 9.96 -7.79 1.68
C GLN A 13 8.65 -7.14 2.13
N ARG A 14 7.89 -7.81 3.01
CA ARG A 14 6.66 -7.26 3.60
C ARG A 14 6.94 -5.99 4.40
N LYS A 15 7.98 -6.00 5.26
CA LYS A 15 8.42 -4.80 6.01
C LYS A 15 8.81 -3.66 5.08
N LEU A 16 9.59 -3.94 4.04
CA LEU A 16 10.02 -2.95 3.05
C LEU A 16 8.81 -2.33 2.33
N LEU A 17 7.85 -3.15 1.90
CA LEU A 17 6.63 -2.67 1.23
C LEU A 17 5.77 -1.81 2.16
N LEU A 18 5.62 -2.21 3.43
CA LEU A 18 4.90 -1.41 4.42
C LEU A 18 5.56 -0.05 4.67
N GLN A 19 6.89 0.01 4.72
CA GLN A 19 7.64 1.26 4.82
C GLN A 19 7.42 2.14 3.58
N GLY A 20 7.48 1.55 2.38
CA GLY A 20 7.19 2.24 1.13
C GLY A 20 5.78 2.81 1.09
N LEU A 21 4.77 2.04 1.48
CA LEU A 21 3.37 2.51 1.54
C LEU A 21 3.19 3.65 2.55
N ARG A 22 3.89 3.62 3.69
CA ARG A 22 3.90 4.74 4.63
C ARG A 22 4.48 6.01 4.02
N TYR A 23 5.56 5.89 3.24
CA TYR A 23 6.12 7.03 2.50
C TYR A 23 5.13 7.59 1.48
N VAL A 24 4.51 6.73 0.66
CA VAL A 24 3.53 7.13 -0.36
C VAL A 24 2.29 7.77 0.28
N HIS A 25 1.82 7.22 1.39
CA HIS A 25 0.73 7.83 2.15
C HIS A 25 1.07 9.28 2.53
N SER A 26 2.23 9.51 3.14
CA SER A 26 2.69 10.84 3.52
C SER A 26 2.84 11.76 2.31
N SER A 27 3.40 11.28 1.19
CA SER A 27 3.54 12.10 -0.01
C SER A 27 2.19 12.55 -0.56
N VAL A 28 1.18 11.68 -0.55
CA VAL A 28 -0.18 12.03 -1.02
C VAL A 28 -0.90 12.95 -0.02
N ALA A 29 -0.76 12.70 1.27
CA ALA A 29 -1.42 13.48 2.32
C ALA A 29 -0.93 14.94 2.34
N TYR A 30 0.38 15.14 2.15
CA TYR A 30 1.03 16.45 2.22
C TYR A 30 1.32 17.09 0.86
N ASP A 31 0.89 16.46 -0.24
CA ASP A 31 1.02 17.05 -1.56
C ASP A 31 0.30 18.41 -1.62
N ILE A 32 0.87 19.38 -2.34
CA ILE A 32 0.26 20.70 -2.47
C ILE A 32 -0.69 20.65 -3.67
N PHE A 33 -1.96 20.96 -3.43
CA PHE A 33 -3.00 20.93 -4.44
C PHE A 33 -4.02 22.06 -4.24
N LYS A 34 -4.76 22.38 -5.30
CA LYS A 34 -5.90 23.28 -5.21
C LYS A 34 -7.09 22.51 -4.59
N PRO A 35 -7.67 22.95 -3.47
CA PRO A 35 -8.73 22.23 -2.75
C PRO A 35 -10.09 22.39 -3.44
N THR A 36 -10.20 21.89 -4.67
CA THR A 36 -11.49 21.70 -5.33
C THR A 36 -12.17 20.44 -4.77
N PRO A 37 -13.51 20.36 -4.75
CA PRO A 37 -14.23 19.17 -4.27
C PRO A 37 -13.72 17.87 -4.92
N GLU A 38 -13.56 17.86 -6.25
CA GLU A 38 -13.07 16.71 -7.01
C GLU A 38 -11.65 16.29 -6.59
N ALA A 39 -10.73 17.24 -6.47
CA ALA A 39 -9.36 16.94 -6.06
C ALA A 39 -9.26 16.44 -4.61
N THR A 40 -10.12 16.94 -3.71
CA THR A 40 -10.21 16.47 -2.33
C THR A 40 -10.74 15.04 -2.28
N GLU A 41 -11.78 14.73 -3.05
CA GLU A 41 -12.34 13.39 -3.16
C GLU A 41 -11.32 12.40 -3.76
N ALA A 42 -10.62 12.81 -4.82
CA ALA A 42 -9.58 12.01 -5.44
C ALA A 42 -8.41 11.72 -4.48
N ARG A 43 -8.00 12.71 -3.67
CA ARG A 43 -7.00 12.51 -2.60
C ARG A 43 -7.50 11.51 -1.57
N GLN A 44 -8.73 11.69 -1.08
CA GLN A 44 -9.29 10.83 -0.05
C GLN A 44 -9.37 9.37 -0.53
N LYS A 45 -9.81 9.16 -1.78
CA LYS A 45 -9.86 7.84 -2.40
C LYS A 45 -8.47 7.20 -2.48
N LYS A 46 -7.45 7.95 -2.91
CA LYS A 46 -6.06 7.46 -2.96
C LYS A 46 -5.55 7.06 -1.57
N LEU A 47 -5.81 7.87 -0.54
CA LEU A 47 -5.42 7.54 0.83
C LEU A 47 -6.09 6.27 1.33
N GLN A 48 -7.40 6.10 1.06
CA GLN A 48 -8.13 4.87 1.40
C GLN A 48 -7.59 3.63 0.67
N GLU A 49 -7.21 3.76 -0.60
CA GLU A 49 -6.58 2.67 -1.35
C GLU A 49 -5.23 2.27 -0.74
N ILE A 50 -4.40 3.25 -0.35
CA ILE A 50 -3.10 3.00 0.31
C ILE A 50 -3.30 2.32 1.68
N GLU A 51 -4.26 2.79 2.49
CA GLU A 51 -4.60 2.17 3.78
C GLU A 51 -5.12 0.74 3.62
N SER A 52 -5.95 0.49 2.61
CA SER A 52 -6.46 -0.85 2.30
C SER A 52 -5.30 -1.79 1.93
N LEU A 53 -4.38 -1.35 1.08
CA LEU A 53 -3.19 -2.14 0.70
C LEU A 53 -2.28 -2.41 1.91
N ALA A 54 -2.03 -1.40 2.74
CA ALA A 54 -1.23 -1.57 3.95
C ALA A 54 -1.89 -2.56 4.92
N SER A 55 -3.22 -2.52 5.05
CA SER A 55 -3.98 -3.47 5.88
C SER A 55 -3.91 -4.89 5.33
N GLN A 56 -4.05 -5.06 4.01
CA GLN A 56 -3.91 -6.36 3.34
C GLN A 56 -2.50 -6.93 3.55
N LEU A 57 -1.45 -6.12 3.41
CA LEU A 57 -0.06 -6.54 3.67
C LEU A 57 0.19 -6.85 5.14
N ASN A 58 -0.40 -6.09 6.07
CA ASN A 58 -0.28 -6.38 7.50
C ASN A 58 -0.93 -7.71 7.87
N ASN A 59 -2.07 -8.04 7.26
CA ASN A 59 -2.83 -9.27 7.50
C ASN A 59 -2.40 -10.43 6.59
N ALA A 60 -1.50 -10.20 5.63
CA ALA A 60 -0.93 -11.25 4.80
C ALA A 60 -0.07 -12.17 5.69
N ASN A 61 -0.50 -13.42 5.82
CA ASN A 61 0.29 -14.44 6.47
C ASN A 61 1.60 -14.63 5.69
N PRO A 62 2.77 -14.62 6.35
CA PRO A 62 4.02 -14.90 5.67
C PRO A 62 3.93 -16.29 5.04
N ILE A 63 4.12 -16.37 3.72
CA ILE A 63 4.39 -17.65 3.09
C ILE A 63 5.82 -17.99 3.55
N ASN A 64 5.96 -19.05 4.33
CA ASN A 64 7.27 -19.57 4.73
C ASN A 64 7.94 -20.16 3.48
N VAL A 65 8.55 -19.29 2.65
CA VAL A 65 9.32 -19.71 1.49
C VAL A 65 10.75 -19.92 1.96
N PRO A 66 11.27 -21.16 1.97
CA PRO A 66 12.65 -21.42 2.34
C PRO A 66 13.56 -20.67 1.37
N VAL A 67 14.43 -19.82 1.93
CA VAL A 67 15.44 -19.08 1.17
C VAL A 67 16.58 -20.05 0.84
N ASN A 68 16.43 -20.78 -0.26
CA ASN A 68 17.54 -21.50 -0.89
C ASN A 68 17.70 -20.94 -2.32
N ALA A 69 18.75 -20.13 -2.49
CA ALA A 69 19.35 -19.78 -3.77
C ALA A 69 20.87 -20.03 -3.66
#